data_AF-A0A495KP22-F1
#
_entry.id   AF-A0A495KP22-F1
#
_cell.length_a   1.000
_cell.length_b   1.000
_cell.length_c   1.000
_cell.angle_alpha   90.00
_cell.angle_beta   90.00
_cell.angle_gamma   90.00
#
_symmetry.space_group_name_H-M   'P 1'
#
loop_
_entity.id
_entity.type
_entity.pdbx_description
1 polymer ?
#
loop_
_entity_poly.entity_id
_entity_poly.type
_entity_poly.pdbx_seq_one_letter_code
_entity_poly.pdbx_strand_id
1 'polypeptide(L)'
;MVKINYPPYPAKFYLNYTGRRNTLIQTFSTFTEISIEFDRNFTFQKESLSTKVHLIDGQEIFLGLISRNIYTLKNNDWIKNDDAFINLYQIIIDKNFTYIKGSISFDINLNGEVINDTYTFKIFLNAGQKVNDYIINSEVECENFYN
;
A
#
# COMPACT_ATOMS: atom_id res chain seq x y z
N MET A 1 -18.69 -23.99 0.18
CA MET A 1 -17.58 -23.19 -0.37
C MET A 1 -16.50 -23.11 0.70
N VAL A 2 -15.34 -23.72 0.49
CA VAL A 2 -14.23 -23.70 1.48
C VAL A 2 -13.54 -22.35 1.36
N LYS A 3 -13.52 -21.56 2.44
CA LYS A 3 -12.72 -20.32 2.50
C LYS A 3 -11.26 -20.71 2.75
N ILE A 4 -10.42 -20.67 1.73
CA ILE A 4 -8.97 -20.83 1.88
C ILE A 4 -8.46 -19.50 2.43
N ASN A 5 -8.04 -19.50 3.69
CA ASN A 5 -7.46 -18.31 4.32
C ASN A 5 -5.95 -18.34 4.07
N TYR A 6 -5.44 -17.43 3.25
CA TYR A 6 -4.00 -17.32 3.03
C TYR A 6 -3.38 -16.59 4.23
N PRO A 7 -2.41 -17.19 4.94
CA PRO A 7 -1.74 -16.48 6.03
C PRO A 7 -1.00 -15.25 5.48
N PRO A 8 -0.92 -14.16 6.27
CA PRO A 8 -0.13 -13.00 5.90
C PRO A 8 1.32 -13.40 5.61
N TYR A 9 1.92 -12.81 4.57
CA TYR A 9 3.26 -13.14 4.12
C TYR A 9 4.24 -12.00 4.47
N PRO A 10 5.39 -12.28 5.10
CA PRO A 10 6.32 -11.25 5.53
C PRO A 10 6.97 -10.51 4.34
N ALA A 11 7.06 -9.19 4.44
CA ALA A 11 7.74 -8.33 3.49
C ALA A 11 8.53 -7.22 4.20
N LYS A 12 9.47 -6.62 3.47
CA LYS A 12 10.19 -5.42 3.92
C LYS A 12 9.61 -4.19 3.24
N PHE A 13 9.33 -3.16 4.03
CA PHE A 13 8.83 -1.88 3.59
C PHE A 13 9.85 -0.80 3.84
N TYR A 14 10.06 0.07 2.86
CA TYR A 14 10.84 1.29 3.02
C TYR A 14 9.92 2.47 2.72
N LEU A 15 9.95 3.48 3.58
CA LEU A 15 9.14 4.68 3.46
C LEU A 15 10.02 5.91 3.65
N ASN A 16 9.94 6.85 2.71
CA ASN A 16 10.62 8.13 2.81
C ASN A 16 9.63 9.27 2.59
N TYR A 17 9.67 10.25 3.49
CA TYR A 17 8.90 11.47 3.35
C TYR A 17 9.48 12.35 2.25
N THR A 18 8.64 12.81 1.33
CA THR A 18 9.03 13.66 0.20
C THR A 18 8.10 14.86 0.01
N GLY A 19 7.20 15.10 0.97
CA GLY A 19 6.28 16.23 0.96
C GLY A 19 6.91 17.54 1.45
N ARG A 20 6.06 18.47 1.89
CA ARG A 20 6.44 19.86 2.25
C ARG A 20 6.53 20.15 3.76
N ARG A 21 6.15 19.22 4.63
CA ARG A 21 6.22 19.35 6.09
C ARG A 21 7.66 19.16 6.55
N ASN A 22 8.36 20.28 6.76
CA ASN A 22 9.78 20.30 7.16
C ASN A 22 10.11 19.43 8.38
N THR A 23 9.18 19.28 9.32
CA THR A 23 9.34 18.44 10.51
C THR A 23 9.51 16.96 10.19
N LEU A 24 8.99 16.49 9.05
CA LEU A 24 9.07 15.08 8.63
C LEU A 24 10.22 14.81 7.66
N ILE A 25 10.71 15.84 6.96
CA ILE A 25 11.85 15.73 6.01
C ILE A 25 13.13 15.29 6.73
N GLN A 26 13.28 15.66 8.01
CA GLN A 26 14.46 15.33 8.80
C GLN A 26 14.45 13.89 9.35
N THR A 27 13.36 13.14 9.15
CA THR A 27 13.25 11.78 9.66
C THR A 27 13.96 10.78 8.74
N PHE A 28 14.89 10.00 9.31
CA PHE A 28 15.58 8.95 8.56
C PHE A 28 14.65 7.81 8.20
N SER A 29 14.67 7.39 6.93
CA SER A 29 13.97 6.20 6.47
C SER A 29 14.74 4.93 6.82
N THR A 30 14.03 3.94 7.35
CA THR A 30 14.56 2.60 7.59
C THR A 30 13.63 1.56 6.97
N PHE A 31 14.16 0.35 6.78
CA PHE A 31 13.31 -0.78 6.43
C PHE A 31 12.55 -1.26 7.66
N THR A 32 11.24 -1.41 7.52
CA THR A 32 10.36 -2.00 8.53
C THR A 32 9.80 -3.33 8.01
N GLU A 33 9.50 -4.24 8.94
CA GLU A 33 8.81 -5.48 8.61
C GLU A 33 7.31 -5.22 8.54
N ILE A 34 6.69 -5.68 7.46
CA ILE A 34 5.25 -5.60 7.23
C ILE A 34 4.73 -6.98 6.81
N SER A 35 3.42 -7.15 6.87
CA SER A 35 2.75 -8.36 6.38
C SER A 35 1.90 -8.01 5.16
N ILE A 36 2.07 -8.80 4.11
CA ILE A 36 1.23 -8.78 2.92
C ILE A 36 0.04 -9.70 3.14
N GLU A 37 -1.15 -9.13 3.06
CA GLU A 37 -2.41 -9.82 3.18
C GLU A 37 -3.02 -10.05 1.81
N PHE A 38 -3.45 -11.29 1.59
CA PHE A 38 -4.12 -11.73 0.37
C PHE A 38 -5.62 -11.83 0.67
N ASP A 39 -6.48 -11.31 -0.22
CA ASP A 39 -7.95 -11.36 -0.08
C ASP A 39 -8.48 -10.68 1.19
N ARG A 40 -7.90 -9.53 1.55
CA ARG A 40 -8.37 -8.78 2.71
C ARG A 40 -9.77 -8.23 2.42
N ASN A 41 -10.72 -8.54 3.27
CA ASN A 41 -12.07 -8.00 3.18
C ASN A 41 -12.19 -6.73 4.03
N PHE A 42 -12.50 -5.62 3.39
CA PHE A 42 -13.03 -4.42 4.01
C PHE A 42 -14.56 -4.41 3.85
N THR A 43 -15.25 -3.59 4.64
CA THR A 43 -16.73 -3.58 4.71
C THR A 43 -17.41 -3.46 3.35
N PHE A 44 -16.82 -2.70 2.42
CA PHE A 44 -17.41 -2.43 1.10
C PHE A 44 -16.54 -2.89 -0.07
N GLN A 45 -15.37 -3.47 0.20
CA GLN A 45 -14.41 -3.78 -0.84
C GLN A 45 -13.48 -4.92 -0.42
N LYS A 46 -13.11 -5.75 -1.37
CA LYS A 46 -12.09 -6.77 -1.19
C LYS A 46 -10.79 -6.31 -1.86
N GLU A 47 -9.70 -6.44 -1.15
CA GLU A 47 -8.36 -6.11 -1.63
C GLU A 47 -7.57 -7.38 -1.90
N SER A 48 -7.14 -7.56 -3.15
CA SER A 48 -6.41 -8.76 -3.57
C SER A 48 -5.03 -8.84 -2.93
N LEU A 49 -4.32 -7.71 -2.90
CA LEU A 49 -3.04 -7.57 -2.22
C LEU A 49 -3.08 -6.31 -1.38
N SER A 50 -2.96 -6.46 -0.06
CA SER A 50 -2.95 -5.32 0.84
C SER A 50 -1.90 -5.43 1.92
N THR A 51 -1.57 -4.31 2.55
CA THR A 51 -0.66 -4.32 3.70
C THR A 51 -0.96 -3.15 4.62
N LYS A 52 -0.79 -3.37 5.92
CA LYS A 52 -0.85 -2.31 6.93
C LYS A 52 0.54 -1.69 7.10
N VAL A 53 0.62 -0.36 7.07
CA VAL A 53 1.86 0.37 7.27
C VAL A 53 1.67 1.52 8.25
N HIS A 54 2.75 1.90 8.93
CA HIS A 54 2.81 3.11 9.74
C HIS A 54 3.54 4.19 8.94
N LEU A 55 2.92 5.36 8.82
CA LEU A 55 3.54 6.54 8.26
C LEU A 55 4.53 7.17 9.25
N ILE A 56 5.37 8.05 8.74
CA ILE A 56 6.40 8.74 9.52
C ILE A 56 5.79 9.67 10.59
N ASP A 57 4.57 10.15 10.37
CA ASP A 57 3.82 10.96 11.34
C ASP A 57 3.02 10.12 12.36
N GLY A 58 3.19 8.79 12.35
CA GLY A 58 2.56 7.87 13.29
C GLY A 58 1.18 7.36 12.85
N GLN A 59 0.64 7.83 11.73
CA GLN A 59 -0.64 7.34 11.22
C GLN A 59 -0.51 5.89 10.72
N GLU A 60 -1.43 5.01 11.15
CA GLU A 60 -1.61 3.69 10.54
C GLU A 60 -2.57 3.75 9.36
N ILE A 61 -2.18 3.12 8.25
CA ILE A 61 -3.00 2.99 7.04
C ILE A 61 -2.93 1.58 6.47
N PHE A 62 -3.94 1.19 5.70
CA PHE A 62 -3.83 0.05 4.79
C PHE A 62 -3.65 0.53 3.35
N LEU A 63 -2.77 -0.15 2.63
CA LEU A 63 -2.54 0.05 1.21
C LEU A 63 -3.13 -1.11 0.43
N GLY A 64 -4.01 -0.84 -0.54
CA GLY A 64 -4.38 -1.76 -1.61
C GLY A 64 -3.33 -1.67 -2.72
N LEU A 65 -2.43 -2.66 -2.80
CA LEU A 65 -1.22 -2.57 -3.61
C LEU A 65 -1.47 -2.71 -5.11
N ILE A 66 -2.62 -3.29 -5.50
CA ILE A 66 -3.06 -3.41 -6.89
C ILE A 66 -4.15 -2.39 -7.21
N SER A 67 -5.17 -2.29 -6.35
CA SER A 67 -6.31 -1.38 -6.52
C SER A 67 -5.95 0.10 -6.31
N ARG A 68 -4.78 0.36 -5.72
CA ARG A 68 -4.27 1.70 -5.35
C ARG A 68 -5.10 2.45 -4.30
N ASN A 69 -6.04 1.77 -3.64
CA ASN A 69 -6.83 2.36 -2.58
C ASN A 69 -5.99 2.51 -1.30
N ILE A 70 -6.31 3.54 -0.52
CA ILE A 70 -5.77 3.74 0.83
C ILE A 70 -6.94 3.68 1.80
N TYR A 71 -6.76 2.98 2.91
CA TYR A 71 -7.75 2.92 3.97
C TYR A 71 -7.18 3.49 5.26
N THR A 72 -7.99 4.30 5.93
CA THR A 72 -7.67 4.93 7.22
C THR A 72 -8.68 4.48 8.26
N LEU A 73 -8.25 4.45 9.53
CA LEU A 73 -9.12 4.08 10.64
C LEU A 73 -10.05 5.25 11.01
N LYS A 74 -11.37 5.03 10.98
CA LYS A 74 -12.39 5.98 11.41
C LYS A 74 -13.48 5.24 12.18
N ASN A 75 -13.78 5.68 13.40
CA ASN A 75 -14.77 5.03 14.28
C ASN A 75 -14.53 3.51 14.45
N ASN A 76 -13.26 3.10 14.61
CA ASN A 76 -12.82 1.69 14.68
C ASN A 76 -12.98 0.85 13.41
N ASP A 77 -13.41 1.45 12.30
CA ASP A 77 -13.53 0.78 11.01
C ASP A 77 -12.51 1.32 9.99
N TRP A 78 -12.02 0.42 9.13
CA TRP A 78 -11.16 0.78 8.02
C TRP A 78 -12.01 1.22 6.83
N ILE A 79 -11.94 2.51 6.50
CA ILE A 79 -12.72 3.12 5.43
C ILE A 79 -11.76 3.64 4.37
N LYS A 80 -12.14 3.51 3.09
CA LYS A 80 -11.39 4.09 1.98
C LYS A 80 -11.26 5.60 2.19
N ASN A 81 -10.05 6.12 2.04
CA ASN A 81 -9.77 7.54 2.07
C ASN A 81 -9.76 8.05 0.62
N ASP A 82 -10.77 8.83 0.25
CA ASP A 82 -10.91 9.37 -1.11
C ASP A 82 -9.97 10.55 -1.37
N ASP A 83 -9.42 11.17 -0.31
CA ASP A 83 -8.42 12.25 -0.38
C ASP A 83 -6.98 11.70 -0.39
N ALA A 84 -6.83 10.38 -0.57
CA ALA A 84 -5.55 9.71 -0.62
C ALA A 84 -5.44 8.76 -1.81
N PHE A 85 -4.29 8.74 -2.47
CA PHE A 85 -4.06 7.85 -3.59
C PHE A 85 -2.65 7.27 -3.61
N ILE A 86 -2.53 6.07 -4.19
CA ILE A 86 -1.26 5.43 -4.49
C ILE A 86 -0.92 5.67 -5.96
N ASN A 87 0.26 6.23 -6.22
CA ASN A 87 0.84 6.25 -7.55
C ASN A 87 1.89 5.14 -7.66
N LEU A 88 1.62 4.12 -8.47
CA LEU A 88 2.56 3.01 -8.68
C LEU A 88 3.53 3.36 -9.80
N TYR A 89 4.82 3.32 -9.49
CA TYR A 89 5.89 3.59 -10.45
C TYR A 89 6.43 2.30 -11.07
N GLN A 90 6.48 1.22 -10.28
CA GLN A 90 7.07 -0.03 -10.73
C GLN A 90 6.50 -1.21 -9.94
N ILE A 91 6.15 -2.27 -10.65
CA ILE A 91 5.90 -3.60 -10.10
C ILE A 91 6.79 -4.58 -10.88
N ILE A 92 7.71 -5.23 -10.19
CA ILE A 92 8.52 -6.32 -10.77
C ILE A 92 8.10 -7.60 -10.06
N ILE A 93 7.72 -8.60 -10.83
CA ILE A 93 7.37 -9.92 -10.32
C ILE A 93 8.30 -10.92 -11.02
N ASP A 94 9.17 -11.53 -10.22
CA ASP A 94 10.02 -12.67 -10.60
C ASP A 94 9.61 -13.86 -9.74
N LYS A 95 9.91 -15.08 -10.15
CA LYS A 95 9.52 -16.33 -9.48
C LYS A 95 9.77 -16.30 -7.96
N ASN A 96 10.89 -15.72 -7.54
CA ASN A 96 11.30 -15.71 -6.13
C ASN A 96 11.05 -14.38 -5.42
N PHE A 97 10.67 -13.33 -6.14
CA PHE A 97 10.71 -11.98 -5.61
C PHE A 97 9.68 -11.05 -6.25
N THR A 98 9.04 -10.23 -5.41
CA THR A 98 8.21 -9.11 -5.85
C THR A 98 8.78 -7.82 -5.30
N TYR A 99 8.92 -6.85 -6.21
CA TYR A 99 9.24 -5.46 -5.91
C TYR A 99 8.06 -4.58 -6.27
N ILE A 100 7.64 -3.71 -5.35
CA ILE A 100 6.66 -2.67 -5.64
C ILE A 100 7.26 -1.33 -5.22
N LYS A 101 7.20 -0.34 -6.10
CA LYS A 101 7.63 1.03 -5.84
C LYS A 101 6.53 1.99 -6.22
N GLY A 102 6.30 2.99 -5.39
CA GLY A 102 5.34 4.04 -5.68
C GLY A 102 5.46 5.23 -4.75
N SER A 103 4.44 6.08 -4.78
CA SER A 103 4.20 7.09 -3.77
C SER A 103 2.80 6.96 -3.17
N ILE A 104 2.69 7.38 -1.92
CA ILE A 104 1.44 7.59 -1.20
C ILE A 104 1.28 9.10 -1.11
N SER A 105 0.15 9.62 -1.57
CA SER A 105 -0.17 11.04 -1.50
C SER A 105 -1.46 11.25 -0.72
N PHE A 106 -1.49 12.30 0.10
CA PHE A 106 -2.65 12.77 0.83
C PHE A 106 -2.89 14.24 0.53
N ASP A 107 -4.11 14.61 0.22
CA ASP A 107 -4.52 16.01 0.25
C ASP A 107 -4.90 16.36 1.69
N ILE A 108 -4.13 17.25 2.32
CA ILE A 108 -4.36 17.69 3.69
C ILE A 108 -4.66 19.18 3.71
N ASN A 109 -5.70 19.57 4.47
CA ASN A 109 -6.00 20.96 4.71
C ASN A 109 -5.23 21.44 5.94
N LEU A 110 -4.29 22.36 5.72
CA LEU A 110 -3.53 23.03 6.79
C LEU A 110 -3.82 24.53 6.71
N ASN A 111 -4.45 25.05 7.76
CA ASN A 111 -4.76 26.48 7.89
C ASN A 111 -5.56 27.07 6.70
N GLY A 112 -6.43 26.28 6.07
CA GLY A 112 -7.24 26.70 4.94
C GLY A 112 -6.59 26.51 3.57
N GLU A 113 -5.33 26.07 3.52
CA GLU A 113 -4.65 25.69 2.28
C GLU A 113 -4.61 24.16 2.14
N VAL A 114 -4.98 23.66 0.97
CA VAL A 114 -4.78 22.25 0.63
C VAL A 114 -3.34 22.07 0.18
N ILE A 115 -2.60 21.22 0.90
CA ILE A 115 -1.27 20.78 0.49
C ILE A 115 -1.30 19.29 0.17
N ASN A 116 -0.54 18.89 -0.84
CA ASN A 116 -0.30 17.48 -1.12
C ASN A 116 0.90 17.02 -0.30
N ASP A 117 0.63 16.10 0.63
CA ASP A 117 1.61 15.43 1.44
C ASP A 117 2.01 14.13 0.76
N THR A 118 3.31 13.86 0.61
CA THR A 118 3.77 12.73 -0.23
C THR A 118 4.84 11.92 0.47
N TYR A 119 4.73 10.60 0.32
CA TYR A 119 5.72 9.62 0.74
C TYR A 119 6.10 8.75 -0.44
N THR A 120 7.39 8.48 -0.62
CA THR A 120 7.84 7.44 -1.55
C THR A 120 8.01 6.13 -0.80
N PHE A 121 7.59 5.02 -1.40
CA PHE A 121 7.71 3.70 -0.78
C PHE A 121 8.33 2.65 -1.68
N LYS A 122 8.88 1.62 -1.05
CA LYS A 122 9.34 0.38 -1.70
C LYS A 122 8.93 -0.82 -0.85
N ILE A 123 8.42 -1.87 -1.50
CA ILE A 123 8.09 -3.15 -0.89
C ILE A 123 8.95 -4.23 -1.53
N PHE A 124 9.52 -5.09 -0.69
CA PHE A 124 10.31 -6.25 -1.08
C PHE A 124 9.70 -7.50 -0.45
N LEU A 125 9.31 -8.45 -1.28
CA LEU A 125 8.62 -9.67 -0.87
C LEU A 125 9.26 -10.89 -1.53
N ASN A 126 9.63 -11.91 -0.76
CA ASN A 126 10.24 -13.14 -1.30
C ASN A 126 9.18 -14.17 -1.73
N ALA A 127 8.15 -13.73 -2.48
CA ALA A 127 6.99 -14.56 -2.80
C ALA A 127 6.43 -14.30 -4.21
N GLY A 128 7.30 -14.08 -5.19
CA GLY A 128 6.82 -13.58 -6.48
C GLY A 128 5.99 -14.57 -7.28
N GLN A 129 6.24 -15.89 -7.22
CA GLN A 129 5.31 -16.88 -7.79
C GLN A 129 3.93 -16.78 -7.14
N LYS A 130 3.87 -16.67 -5.80
CA LYS A 130 2.59 -16.57 -5.07
C LYS A 130 1.83 -15.31 -5.47
N VAL A 131 2.50 -14.16 -5.59
CA VAL A 131 1.88 -12.91 -6.07
C VAL A 131 1.43 -13.03 -7.51
N ASN A 132 2.25 -13.63 -8.38
CA ASN A 132 1.92 -13.82 -9.79
C ASN A 132 0.66 -14.68 -9.96
N ASP A 133 0.63 -15.84 -9.30
CA ASP A 133 -0.52 -16.73 -9.31
C ASP A 133 -1.76 -16.00 -8.81
N TYR A 134 -1.59 -15.14 -7.81
CA TYR A 134 -2.68 -14.37 -7.25
C TYR A 134 -3.24 -13.33 -8.23
N ILE A 135 -2.38 -12.52 -8.82
CA ILE A 135 -2.78 -11.47 -9.76
C ILE A 135 -3.49 -12.12 -10.96
N ILE A 136 -2.91 -13.17 -11.55
CA ILE A 136 -3.49 -13.89 -12.69
C ILE A 136 -4.85 -14.51 -12.36
N ASN A 137 -4.97 -15.15 -11.18
CA ASN A 137 -6.21 -15.84 -10.79
C ASN A 137 -7.28 -14.90 -10.23
N SER A 138 -6.93 -13.66 -9.87
CA SER A 138 -7.84 -12.78 -9.14
C SER A 138 -8.91 -12.09 -10.01
N GLU A 139 -8.90 -12.26 -11.34
CA GLU A 139 -9.75 -11.52 -12.30
C GLU A 139 -9.75 -10.00 -12.06
N VAL A 140 -8.74 -9.48 -11.36
CA VAL A 140 -8.64 -8.06 -11.05
C VAL A 140 -8.30 -7.35 -12.34
N GLU A 141 -9.22 -6.50 -12.80
CA GLU A 141 -8.94 -5.49 -13.82
C GLU A 141 -7.81 -4.60 -13.30
N CYS A 142 -6.58 -4.97 -13.63
CA CYS A 142 -5.42 -4.14 -13.39
C CYS A 142 -5.49 -3.03 -14.43
N GLU A 143 -6.05 -1.87 -14.08
CA GLU A 143 -6.01 -0.70 -14.95
C GLU A 143 -4.52 -0.38 -15.26
N ASN A 144 -4.14 -0.72 -16.50
CA ASN A 144 -2.89 -0.39 -17.18
C ASN A 144 -1.61 -1.13 -16.73
N PHE A 145 -1.49 -2.42 -17.08
CA PHE A 145 -0.20 -3.00 -17.48
C PHE A 145 -0.16 -3.12 -19.00
N TYR A 146 0.21 -2.05 -19.71
CA TYR A 146 0.59 -2.16 -21.11
C TYR A 146 2.10 -2.37 -21.21
N ASN A 147 2.50 -3.42 -21.95
CA ASN A 147 3.87 -3.72 -22.37
C ASN A 147 4.43 -2.65 -23.29
#